data_AF-A0A321LVJ5-F1
#
_entry.id   AF-A0A321LVJ5-F1
#
_cell.length_a   1.000
_cell.length_b   1.000
_cell.length_c   1.000
_cell.angle_alpha   90.00
_cell.angle_beta   90.00
_cell.angle_gamma   90.00
#
_symmetry.space_group_name_H-M   'P 1'
#
loop_
_entity.id
_entity.type
_entity.pdbx_description
1 polymer ?
#
loop_
_entity_poly.entity_id
_entity_poly.type
_entity_poly.pdbx_seq_one_letter_code
_entity_poly.pdbx_strand_id
1 'polypeptide(L)'
;MAKLKDKIENGLNDVRILILGAQVLIGVDFRVFFEPDFSSIPPPTQLAQLGSLGLMILGLGPLLLPAAFHQIAESGEETARIKNLTSVVLNFGLLPFAAGLAASIFMVAQKLSGNGMAWAAAITLGSFAMILWYGLGYLNYEKSKKDMTANKDQQDETEMSKEGTPLTDKIKHVLTETRMVLPGTQALLGFQVVIFLMQDFDRLQKSMKWMHFGSLVAVAISAVLLIAPAAFHRIAEHGEDSERFHRTASIFMLWAMFFLGLGLAGDFYVITWKVSQSQALASWTSGILLLFFYGLWFGYSGWKRWAEK
;
A
#
# COMPACT_ATOMS: atom_id res chain seq x y z
N MET A 1 -17.70 15.58 22.75
CA MET A 1 -18.17 15.46 21.35
C MET A 1 -17.02 15.52 20.34
N ALA A 2 -16.04 16.44 20.49
CA ALA A 2 -14.85 16.52 19.62
C ALA A 2 -14.12 15.17 19.38
N LYS A 3 -13.82 14.41 20.46
CA LYS A 3 -13.17 13.09 20.35
C LYS A 3 -13.96 12.02 19.56
N LEU A 4 -15.29 12.13 19.43
CA LEU A 4 -16.08 11.18 18.63
C LEU A 4 -16.06 11.57 17.15
N LYS A 5 -16.20 12.87 16.88
CA LYS A 5 -16.10 13.47 15.55
C LYS A 5 -14.76 13.15 14.89
N ASP A 6 -13.65 13.43 15.57
CA ASP A 6 -12.31 13.14 15.04
C ASP A 6 -12.12 11.65 14.71
N LYS A 7 -12.68 10.74 15.53
CA LYS A 7 -12.61 9.29 15.28
C LYS A 7 -13.41 8.85 14.06
N ILE A 8 -14.59 9.42 13.86
CA ILE A 8 -15.43 9.13 12.70
C ILE A 8 -14.77 9.69 11.44
N GLU A 9 -14.25 10.91 11.49
CA GLU A 9 -13.51 11.53 10.39
C GLU A 9 -12.28 10.69 10.00
N ASN A 10 -11.46 10.28 10.98
CA ASN A 10 -10.30 9.43 10.75
C ASN A 10 -10.70 8.08 10.15
N GLY A 11 -11.73 7.42 10.69
CA GLY A 11 -12.22 6.14 10.18
C GLY A 11 -12.76 6.22 8.74
N LEU A 12 -13.55 7.24 8.44
CA LEU A 12 -14.05 7.49 7.07
C LEU A 12 -12.90 7.80 6.12
N ASN A 13 -11.90 8.57 6.57
CA ASN A 13 -10.74 8.86 5.76
C ASN A 13 -9.89 7.61 5.51
N ASP A 14 -9.76 6.69 6.47
CA ASP A 14 -9.07 5.40 6.31
C ASP A 14 -9.82 4.48 5.32
N VAL A 15 -11.15 4.44 5.39
CA VAL A 15 -12.00 3.77 4.38
C VAL A 15 -11.73 4.33 2.99
N ARG A 16 -11.64 5.66 2.84
CA ARG A 16 -11.36 6.30 1.53
C ARG A 16 -10.02 5.88 0.94
N ILE A 17 -8.97 5.76 1.76
CA ILE A 17 -7.66 5.25 1.29
C ILE A 17 -7.82 3.87 0.68
N LEU A 18 -8.50 2.99 1.43
CA LEU A 18 -8.68 1.59 1.07
C LEU A 18 -9.52 1.44 -0.18
N ILE A 19 -10.59 2.22 -0.31
CA ILE A 19 -11.46 2.22 -1.50
C ILE A 19 -10.68 2.64 -2.74
N LEU A 20 -9.96 3.77 -2.69
CA LEU A 20 -9.27 4.28 -3.87
C LEU A 20 -8.23 3.28 -4.35
N GLY A 21 -7.49 2.67 -3.43
CA GLY A 21 -6.51 1.64 -3.77
C GLY A 21 -7.13 0.33 -4.25
N ALA A 22 -8.23 -0.10 -3.63
CA ALA A 22 -9.01 -1.26 -4.05
C ALA A 22 -9.51 -1.11 -5.49
N GLN A 23 -10.03 0.06 -5.84
CA GLN A 23 -10.55 0.35 -7.18
C GLN A 23 -9.45 0.30 -8.24
N VAL A 24 -8.25 0.81 -7.94
CA VAL A 24 -7.12 0.75 -8.87
C VAL A 24 -6.68 -0.71 -9.10
N LEU A 25 -6.55 -1.51 -8.04
CA LEU A 25 -6.19 -2.93 -8.17
C LEU A 25 -7.22 -3.72 -8.97
N ILE A 26 -8.51 -3.50 -8.70
CA ILE A 26 -9.60 -4.14 -9.46
C ILE A 26 -9.57 -3.72 -10.93
N GLY A 27 -9.34 -2.44 -11.21
CA GLY A 27 -9.25 -1.93 -12.58
C GLY A 27 -8.11 -2.56 -13.38
N VAL A 28 -6.98 -2.80 -12.72
CA VAL A 28 -5.82 -3.49 -13.29
C VAL A 28 -6.16 -4.94 -13.58
N ASP A 29 -6.75 -5.65 -12.62
CA ASP A 29 -7.11 -7.05 -12.79
C ASP A 29 -8.18 -7.22 -13.88
N PHE A 30 -9.12 -6.28 -14.04
CA PHE A 30 -10.01 -6.29 -15.20
C PHE A 30 -9.22 -6.24 -16.51
N ARG A 31 -8.22 -5.37 -16.60
CA ARG A 31 -7.39 -5.23 -17.80
C ARG A 31 -6.59 -6.49 -18.11
N VAL A 32 -6.07 -7.19 -17.09
CA VAL A 32 -5.29 -8.44 -17.23
C VAL A 32 -5.99 -9.46 -18.13
N PHE A 33 -7.31 -9.64 -18.02
CA PHE A 33 -8.07 -10.61 -18.84
C PHE A 33 -8.14 -10.25 -20.33
N PHE A 34 -7.93 -8.98 -20.68
CA PHE A 34 -7.99 -8.49 -22.05
C PHE A 34 -6.61 -8.35 -22.70
N GLU A 35 -5.53 -8.58 -21.95
CA GLU A 35 -4.19 -8.49 -22.52
C GLU A 35 -3.89 -9.72 -23.42
N PRO A 36 -3.20 -9.52 -24.56
CA PRO A 36 -3.11 -10.55 -25.60
C PRO A 36 -2.54 -11.88 -25.12
N ASP A 37 -1.58 -11.84 -24.19
CA ASP A 37 -0.89 -13.03 -23.72
C ASP A 37 -1.53 -13.65 -22.47
N PHE A 38 -2.71 -13.20 -22.03
CA PHE A 38 -3.43 -13.85 -20.94
C PHE A 38 -3.82 -15.30 -21.29
N SER A 39 -4.16 -15.54 -22.55
CA SER A 39 -4.54 -16.87 -23.04
C SER A 39 -3.42 -17.91 -22.99
N SER A 40 -2.15 -17.46 -22.91
CA SER A 40 -0.97 -18.35 -22.81
C SER A 40 -0.76 -18.89 -21.39
N ILE A 41 -1.36 -18.25 -20.38
CA ILE A 41 -1.24 -18.62 -18.98
C ILE A 41 -1.96 -19.95 -18.72
N PRO A 42 -1.44 -20.84 -17.86
CA PRO A 42 -2.12 -22.09 -17.51
C PRO A 42 -3.56 -21.86 -16.99
N PRO A 43 -4.55 -22.69 -17.40
CA PRO A 43 -5.95 -22.54 -16.98
C PRO A 43 -6.18 -22.45 -15.46
N PRO A 44 -5.47 -23.22 -14.60
CA PRO A 44 -5.60 -23.07 -13.15
C PRO A 44 -5.28 -21.67 -12.65
N THR A 45 -4.30 -21.00 -13.27
CA THR A 45 -3.90 -19.64 -12.91
C THR A 45 -4.87 -18.60 -13.42
N GLN A 46 -5.44 -18.81 -14.63
CA GLN A 46 -6.53 -17.95 -15.12
C GLN A 46 -7.75 -18.02 -14.20
N LEU A 47 -8.10 -19.23 -13.72
CA LEU A 47 -9.18 -19.41 -12.73
C LEU A 47 -8.84 -18.80 -11.38
N ALA A 48 -7.58 -18.89 -10.94
CA ALA A 48 -7.13 -18.23 -9.71
C ALA A 48 -7.25 -16.71 -9.80
N GLN A 49 -6.89 -16.11 -10.96
CA GLN A 49 -7.07 -14.69 -11.23
C GLN A 49 -8.55 -14.29 -11.25
N LEU A 50 -9.41 -15.10 -11.86
CA LEU A 50 -10.84 -14.85 -11.87
C LEU A 50 -11.43 -14.92 -10.46
N GLY A 51 -10.99 -15.92 -9.68
CA GLY A 51 -11.36 -16.09 -8.29
C GLY A 51 -10.91 -14.93 -7.40
N SER A 52 -9.67 -14.45 -7.57
CA SER A 52 -9.15 -13.32 -6.80
C SER A 52 -9.84 -12.01 -7.17
N LEU A 53 -10.09 -11.75 -8.45
CA LEU A 53 -10.88 -10.60 -8.90
C LEU A 53 -12.30 -10.64 -8.33
N GLY A 54 -12.98 -11.79 -8.43
CA GLY A 54 -14.30 -11.99 -7.84
C GLY A 54 -14.32 -11.72 -6.34
N LEU A 55 -13.31 -12.22 -5.62
CA LEU A 55 -13.15 -11.98 -4.19
C LEU A 55 -12.92 -10.49 -3.87
N MET A 56 -12.09 -9.78 -4.65
CA MET A 56 -11.87 -8.34 -4.49
C MET A 56 -13.13 -7.52 -4.75
N ILE A 57 -13.90 -7.86 -5.78
CA ILE A 57 -15.19 -7.20 -6.07
C ILE A 57 -16.18 -7.41 -4.92
N LEU A 58 -16.30 -8.65 -4.43
CA LEU A 58 -17.12 -8.97 -3.25
C LEU A 58 -16.60 -8.25 -1.99
N GLY A 59 -15.30 -8.02 -1.88
CA GLY A 59 -14.68 -7.25 -0.80
C GLY A 59 -14.91 -5.73 -0.90
N LEU A 60 -14.98 -5.19 -2.11
CA LEU A 60 -15.22 -3.77 -2.37
C LEU A 60 -16.62 -3.34 -1.93
N GLY A 61 -17.63 -4.21 -2.08
CA GLY A 61 -19.01 -3.93 -1.69
C GLY A 61 -19.13 -3.48 -0.22
N PRO A 62 -18.71 -4.32 0.76
CA PRO A 62 -18.65 -3.94 2.16
C PRO A 62 -17.77 -2.71 2.40
N LEU A 63 -16.64 -2.53 1.72
CA LEU A 63 -15.78 -1.34 1.88
C LEU A 63 -16.49 -0.03 1.52
N LEU A 64 -17.39 -0.05 0.54
CA LEU A 64 -18.20 1.11 0.15
C LEU A 64 -19.42 1.33 1.05
N LEU A 65 -19.80 0.34 1.86
CA LEU A 65 -20.99 0.38 2.71
C LEU A 65 -21.01 1.55 3.70
N PRO A 66 -19.91 1.90 4.43
CA PRO A 66 -19.94 3.01 5.36
C PRO A 66 -20.30 4.34 4.70
N ALA A 67 -19.80 4.60 3.48
CA ALA A 67 -20.10 5.83 2.76
C ALA A 67 -21.59 5.90 2.38
N ALA A 68 -22.15 4.80 1.86
CA ALA A 68 -23.57 4.72 1.54
C ALA A 68 -24.45 4.81 2.80
N PHE A 69 -24.07 4.12 3.87
CA PHE A 69 -24.80 4.11 5.14
C PHE A 69 -24.79 5.49 5.82
N HIS A 70 -23.64 6.17 5.83
CA HIS A 70 -23.49 7.52 6.39
C HIS A 70 -24.42 8.51 5.70
N GLN A 71 -24.54 8.44 4.37
CA GLN A 71 -25.41 9.35 3.61
C GLN A 71 -26.89 8.97 3.67
N ILE A 72 -27.23 7.68 3.58
CA ILE A 72 -28.62 7.22 3.46
C ILE A 72 -29.28 7.05 4.83
N ALA A 73 -28.63 6.31 5.74
CA ALA A 73 -29.22 5.92 7.02
C ALA A 73 -29.00 6.96 8.11
N GLU A 74 -27.89 7.70 8.03
CA GLU A 74 -27.51 8.70 9.04
C GLU A 74 -27.62 10.14 8.52
N SER A 75 -28.04 10.34 7.26
CA SER A 75 -28.22 11.68 6.66
C SER A 75 -27.00 12.61 6.77
N GLY A 76 -25.80 12.03 6.82
CA GLY A 76 -24.53 12.76 7.00
C GLY A 76 -24.14 12.98 8.47
N GLU A 77 -24.96 12.57 9.44
CA GLU A 77 -24.67 12.74 10.86
C GLU A 77 -23.62 11.74 11.38
N GLU A 78 -22.81 12.21 12.33
CA GLU A 78 -21.72 11.45 12.93
C GLU A 78 -22.21 10.65 14.15
N THR A 79 -22.59 9.39 13.96
CA THR A 79 -23.14 8.54 15.02
C THR A 79 -22.27 7.35 15.42
N ALA A 80 -22.54 6.76 16.58
CA ALA A 80 -21.84 5.55 17.03
C ALA A 80 -22.08 4.34 16.10
N ARG A 81 -23.20 4.32 15.35
CA ARG A 81 -23.55 3.25 14.42
C ARG A 81 -22.59 3.22 13.22
N ILE A 82 -22.33 4.38 12.61
CA ILE A 82 -21.37 4.47 11.50
C ILE A 82 -19.95 4.14 11.96
N LYS A 83 -19.56 4.54 13.18
CA LYS A 83 -18.26 4.16 13.77
C LYS A 83 -18.09 2.64 13.88
N ASN A 84 -19.08 1.94 14.44
CA ASN A 84 -19.03 0.49 14.63
C ASN A 84 -19.04 -0.23 13.27
N LEU A 85 -19.89 0.20 12.35
CA LEU A 85 -19.96 -0.34 10.99
C LEU A 85 -18.62 -0.20 10.26
N THR A 86 -18.05 1.01 10.29
CA THR A 86 -16.76 1.33 9.68
C THR A 86 -15.66 0.42 10.24
N SER A 87 -15.63 0.22 11.56
CA SER A 87 -14.64 -0.63 12.22
C SER A 87 -14.74 -2.10 11.77
N VAL A 88 -15.95 -2.64 11.67
CA VAL A 88 -16.19 -4.03 11.23
C VAL A 88 -15.78 -4.23 9.76
N VAL A 89 -16.26 -3.35 8.89
CA VAL A 89 -15.97 -3.39 7.44
C VAL A 89 -14.47 -3.35 7.20
N LEU A 90 -13.80 -2.40 7.85
CA LEU A 90 -12.38 -2.19 7.69
C LEU A 90 -11.57 -3.41 8.16
N ASN A 91 -11.96 -4.06 9.27
CA ASN A 91 -11.27 -5.23 9.82
C ASN A 91 -11.19 -6.43 8.88
N PHE A 92 -12.12 -6.60 7.94
CA PHE A 92 -12.03 -7.67 6.94
C PHE A 92 -11.70 -7.14 5.54
N GLY A 93 -11.79 -5.82 5.35
CA GLY A 93 -11.70 -5.18 4.05
C GLY A 93 -10.38 -5.38 3.32
N LEU A 94 -9.26 -5.64 4.02
CA LEU A 94 -7.95 -5.83 3.38
C LEU A 94 -7.66 -7.28 2.93
N LEU A 95 -8.40 -8.27 3.45
CA LEU A 95 -8.14 -9.69 3.12
C LEU A 95 -8.28 -10.00 1.62
N PRO A 96 -9.35 -9.54 0.93
CA PRO A 96 -9.52 -9.79 -0.50
C PRO A 96 -8.37 -9.23 -1.34
N PHE A 97 -7.84 -8.07 -0.96
CA PHE A 97 -6.76 -7.39 -1.69
C PHE A 97 -5.39 -8.02 -1.46
N ALA A 98 -5.16 -8.61 -0.28
CA ALA A 98 -3.97 -9.43 -0.04
C ALA A 98 -3.94 -10.66 -0.97
N ALA A 99 -5.11 -11.31 -1.12
CA ALA A 99 -5.27 -12.44 -2.02
C ALA A 99 -5.11 -12.03 -3.49
N GLY A 100 -5.70 -10.90 -3.90
CA GLY A 100 -5.50 -10.29 -5.22
C GLY A 100 -4.03 -10.06 -5.53
N LEU A 101 -3.33 -9.32 -4.66
CA LEU A 101 -1.89 -9.04 -4.82
C LEU A 101 -1.05 -10.31 -4.93
N ALA A 102 -1.30 -11.31 -4.09
CA ALA A 102 -0.61 -12.59 -4.13
C ALA A 102 -0.88 -13.36 -5.44
N ALA A 103 -2.13 -13.34 -5.92
CA ALA A 103 -2.50 -13.95 -7.20
C ALA A 103 -1.80 -13.25 -8.38
N SER A 104 -1.80 -11.91 -8.44
CA SER A 104 -1.12 -11.15 -9.49
C SER A 104 0.37 -11.47 -9.56
N ILE A 105 1.04 -11.55 -8.40
CA ILE A 105 2.46 -11.93 -8.33
C ILE A 105 2.70 -13.38 -8.71
N PHE A 106 1.82 -14.29 -8.28
CA PHE A 106 1.87 -15.68 -8.70
C PHE A 106 1.84 -15.81 -10.23
N MET A 107 0.87 -15.15 -10.88
CA MET A 107 0.69 -15.17 -12.32
C MET A 107 1.95 -14.69 -13.04
N VAL A 108 2.48 -13.53 -12.63
CA VAL A 108 3.69 -12.95 -13.23
C VAL A 108 4.90 -13.88 -13.05
N ALA A 109 5.13 -14.36 -11.83
CA ALA A 109 6.27 -15.22 -11.52
C ALA A 109 6.17 -16.60 -12.22
N GLN A 110 4.96 -17.14 -12.37
CA GLN A 110 4.73 -18.37 -13.12
C GLN A 110 5.09 -18.20 -14.59
N LYS A 111 4.72 -17.06 -15.21
CA LYS A 111 5.09 -16.74 -16.59
C LYS A 111 6.62 -16.66 -16.78
N LEU A 112 7.37 -16.23 -15.75
CA LEU A 112 8.83 -16.07 -15.83
C LEU A 112 9.63 -17.35 -15.64
N SER A 113 9.26 -18.16 -14.65
CA SER A 113 10.13 -19.24 -14.15
C SER A 113 9.38 -20.52 -13.78
N GLY A 114 8.07 -20.59 -14.04
CA GLY A 114 7.23 -21.73 -13.67
C GLY A 114 6.78 -21.74 -12.20
N ASN A 115 6.14 -22.84 -11.81
CA ASN A 115 5.33 -22.91 -10.57
C ASN A 115 6.11 -22.74 -9.26
N GLY A 116 7.36 -23.20 -9.19
CA GLY A 116 8.13 -23.19 -7.94
C GLY A 116 8.39 -21.77 -7.42
N MET A 117 8.93 -20.90 -8.29
CA MET A 117 9.14 -19.49 -7.98
C MET A 117 7.81 -18.75 -7.78
N ALA A 118 6.78 -19.12 -8.54
CA ALA A 118 5.46 -18.50 -8.43
C ALA A 118 4.86 -18.62 -7.03
N TRP A 119 4.86 -19.84 -6.47
CA TRP A 119 4.40 -20.06 -5.11
C TRP A 119 5.28 -19.35 -4.09
N ALA A 120 6.60 -19.42 -4.23
CA ALA A 120 7.51 -18.75 -3.31
C ALA A 120 7.27 -17.23 -3.27
N ALA A 121 7.18 -16.58 -4.43
CA ALA A 121 6.94 -15.14 -4.53
C ALA A 121 5.57 -14.74 -3.97
N ALA A 122 4.52 -15.48 -4.33
CA ALA A 122 3.16 -15.21 -3.88
C ALA A 122 2.97 -15.41 -2.37
N ILE A 123 3.50 -16.50 -1.82
CA ILE A 123 3.46 -16.78 -0.38
C ILE A 123 4.27 -15.74 0.38
N THR A 124 5.45 -15.38 -0.12
CA THR A 124 6.33 -14.40 0.55
C THR A 124 5.66 -13.04 0.62
N LEU A 125 5.20 -12.51 -0.52
CA LEU A 125 4.56 -11.20 -0.54
C LEU A 125 3.20 -11.21 0.16
N GLY A 126 2.39 -12.26 -0.03
CA GLY A 126 1.10 -12.41 0.63
C GLY A 126 1.24 -12.49 2.15
N SER A 127 2.19 -13.28 2.64
CA SER A 127 2.48 -13.36 4.08
C SER A 127 3.02 -12.04 4.62
N PHE A 128 3.90 -11.37 3.87
CA PHE A 128 4.42 -10.05 4.22
C PHE A 128 3.30 -9.01 4.35
N ALA A 129 2.37 -8.97 3.40
CA ALA A 129 1.20 -8.11 3.45
C ALA A 129 0.29 -8.44 4.64
N MET A 130 0.00 -9.72 4.87
CA MET A 130 -0.83 -10.15 6.01
C MET A 130 -0.20 -9.82 7.36
N ILE A 131 1.11 -10.01 7.51
CA ILE A 131 1.85 -9.69 8.74
C ILE A 131 1.82 -8.18 8.98
N LEU A 132 2.08 -7.36 7.96
CA LEU A 132 2.09 -5.91 8.12
C LEU A 132 0.70 -5.33 8.38
N TRP A 133 -0.32 -5.81 7.65
CA TRP A 133 -1.67 -5.25 7.74
C TRP A 133 -2.42 -5.74 8.97
N TYR A 134 -2.25 -7.00 9.37
CA TYR A 134 -3.00 -7.60 10.49
C TYR A 134 -2.11 -8.02 11.65
N GLY A 135 -0.97 -8.66 11.37
CA GLY A 135 -0.07 -9.19 12.38
C GLY A 135 0.47 -8.13 13.34
N LEU A 136 1.00 -7.02 12.81
CA LEU A 136 1.49 -5.91 13.63
C LEU A 136 0.40 -5.24 14.45
N GLY A 137 -0.81 -5.15 13.90
CA GLY A 137 -1.98 -4.62 14.60
C GLY A 137 -2.34 -5.46 15.82
N TYR A 138 -2.42 -6.78 15.64
CA TYR A 138 -2.82 -7.71 16.69
C TYR A 138 -1.75 -7.88 17.79
N LEU A 139 -0.48 -7.99 17.40
CA LEU A 139 0.64 -8.13 18.34
C LEU A 139 0.79 -6.92 19.27
N ASN A 140 0.45 -5.72 18.78
CA ASN A 140 0.62 -4.49 19.54
C ASN A 140 -0.65 -4.05 20.27
N TYR A 141 -1.74 -4.80 20.15
CA TYR A 141 -3.04 -4.49 20.74
C TYR A 141 -3.01 -4.41 22.28
N GLU A 142 -2.45 -5.42 22.96
CA GLU A 142 -2.39 -5.44 24.43
C GLU A 142 -1.46 -4.36 24.98
N LYS A 143 -0.37 -4.07 24.25
CA LYS A 143 0.60 -3.04 24.65
C LYS A 143 -0.02 -1.65 24.56
N SER A 144 -0.71 -1.34 23.45
CA SER A 144 -1.44 -0.08 23.29
C SER A 144 -2.51 0.08 24.38
N LYS A 145 -3.32 -0.95 24.66
CA LYS A 145 -4.32 -0.92 25.75
C LYS A 145 -3.72 -0.61 27.12
N LYS A 146 -2.53 -1.13 27.41
CA LYS A 146 -1.80 -0.90 28.67
C LYS A 146 -1.23 0.52 28.76
N ASP A 147 -0.69 1.06 27.67
CA ASP A 147 -0.20 2.44 27.63
C ASP A 147 -1.36 3.45 27.72
N MET A 148 -2.50 3.17 27.09
CA MET A 148 -3.69 4.03 27.10
C MET A 148 -4.41 4.08 28.46
N THR A 149 -4.29 3.02 29.26
CA THR A 149 -4.81 3.00 30.65
C THR A 149 -3.85 3.66 31.62
N ALA A 150 -2.53 3.62 31.37
CA ALA A 150 -1.53 4.29 32.19
C ALA A 150 -1.48 5.82 31.96
N ASN A 151 -1.85 6.29 30.75
CA ASN A 151 -1.74 7.71 30.37
C ASN A 151 -3.05 8.51 30.49
N LYS A 152 -4.14 7.88 30.97
CA LYS A 152 -5.46 8.52 31.11
C LYS A 152 -5.53 9.59 32.21
N ASP A 153 -4.62 9.55 33.18
CA ASP A 153 -4.58 10.50 34.30
C ASP A 153 -3.64 11.70 34.06
N GLN A 154 -2.86 11.72 32.95
CA GLN A 154 -1.88 12.79 32.65
C GLN A 154 -2.19 13.63 31.40
N GLN A 155 -3.21 13.26 30.60
CA GLN A 155 -3.50 13.91 29.33
C GLN A 155 -4.24 15.27 29.43
N ASP A 156 -4.96 15.55 30.52
CA ASP A 156 -5.70 16.82 30.64
C ASP A 156 -4.85 18.03 31.08
N GLU A 157 -3.62 17.83 31.63
CA GLU A 157 -2.77 18.94 32.10
C GLU A 157 -1.63 19.32 31.12
N THR A 158 -1.29 18.47 30.13
CA THR A 158 -0.07 18.65 29.32
C THR A 158 -0.30 19.29 27.94
N GLU A 159 -1.54 19.41 27.46
CA GLU A 159 -1.83 19.98 26.12
C GLU A 159 -1.53 21.48 25.98
N MET A 160 -1.27 22.19 27.08
CA MET A 160 -1.05 23.64 27.08
C MET A 160 0.43 24.07 26.99
N SER A 161 1.39 23.15 26.92
CA SER A 161 2.83 23.49 27.12
C SER A 161 3.85 22.81 26.20
N LYS A 162 3.47 22.34 24.99
CA LYS A 162 4.44 21.95 23.96
C LYS A 162 4.40 22.92 22.77
N GLU A 163 5.44 23.73 22.62
CA GLU A 163 5.74 24.42 21.35
C GLU A 163 5.95 23.36 20.26
N GLY A 164 4.90 23.10 19.47
CA GLY A 164 4.93 22.16 18.35
C GLY A 164 3.54 21.72 17.91
N THR A 165 3.42 21.25 16.67
CA THR A 165 2.15 20.74 16.13
C THR A 165 1.59 19.61 17.01
N PRO A 166 0.28 19.63 17.36
CA PRO A 166 -0.38 18.58 18.11
C PRO A 166 -0.16 17.19 17.50
N LEU A 167 -0.12 16.15 18.33
CA LEU A 167 0.12 14.78 17.88
C LEU A 167 -0.96 14.30 16.89
N THR A 168 -2.22 14.62 17.16
CA THR A 168 -3.37 14.36 16.29
C THR A 168 -3.15 14.92 14.89
N ASP A 169 -2.67 16.16 14.79
CA ASP A 169 -2.41 16.80 13.51
C ASP A 169 -1.24 16.13 12.76
N LYS A 170 -0.17 15.75 13.48
CA LYS A 170 0.94 14.98 12.87
C LYS A 170 0.49 13.64 12.30
N ILE A 171 -0.44 12.97 12.98
CA ILE A 171 -1.03 11.70 12.53
C ILE A 171 -1.91 11.91 11.30
N LYS A 172 -2.76 12.96 11.32
CA LYS A 172 -3.55 13.36 10.14
C LYS A 172 -2.64 13.71 8.96
N HIS A 173 -1.51 14.38 9.19
CA HIS A 173 -0.53 14.72 8.15
C HIS A 173 0.12 13.47 7.55
N VAL A 174 0.72 12.57 8.35
CA VAL A 174 1.39 11.39 7.79
C VAL A 174 0.43 10.45 7.06
N LEU A 175 -0.81 10.33 7.52
CA LEU A 175 -1.86 9.59 6.81
C LEU A 175 -2.22 10.28 5.49
N THR A 176 -2.32 11.60 5.47
CA THR A 176 -2.59 12.38 4.25
C THR A 176 -1.43 12.28 3.26
N GLU A 177 -0.19 12.34 3.73
CA GLU A 177 0.99 12.15 2.90
C GLU A 177 1.04 10.74 2.29
N THR A 178 0.74 9.72 3.09
CA THR A 178 0.60 8.34 2.61
C THR A 178 -0.48 8.22 1.53
N ARG A 179 -1.62 8.90 1.72
CA ARG A 179 -2.73 8.95 0.74
C ARG A 179 -2.36 9.62 -0.58
N MET A 180 -1.47 10.61 -0.55
CA MET A 180 -1.02 11.26 -1.78
C MET A 180 -0.19 10.32 -2.65
N VAL A 181 0.55 9.39 -2.05
CA VAL A 181 1.50 8.50 -2.75
C VAL A 181 0.89 7.15 -3.14
N LEU A 182 -0.01 6.62 -2.30
CA LEU A 182 -0.53 5.27 -2.43
C LEU A 182 -1.26 4.98 -3.75
N PRO A 183 -2.23 5.80 -4.22
CA PRO A 183 -2.94 5.53 -5.47
C PRO A 183 -2.01 5.50 -6.68
N GLY A 184 -1.02 6.40 -6.73
CA GLY A 184 -0.01 6.42 -7.78
C GLY A 184 0.85 5.16 -7.78
N THR A 185 1.28 4.71 -6.59
CA THR A 185 2.05 3.47 -6.42
C THR A 185 1.26 2.24 -6.86
N GLN A 186 -0.03 2.17 -6.53
CA GLN A 186 -0.89 1.06 -6.95
C GLN A 186 -1.17 1.05 -8.45
N ALA A 187 -1.30 2.23 -9.07
CA ALA A 187 -1.44 2.33 -10.52
C ALA A 187 -0.17 1.82 -11.21
N LEU A 188 1.02 2.24 -10.74
CA LEU A 188 2.31 1.76 -11.24
C LEU A 188 2.43 0.24 -11.11
N LEU A 189 2.13 -0.31 -9.93
CA LEU A 189 2.12 -1.75 -9.69
C LEU A 189 1.29 -2.48 -10.75
N GLY A 190 0.08 -2.01 -11.00
CA GLY A 190 -0.81 -2.68 -11.93
C GLY A 190 -0.41 -2.53 -13.39
N PHE A 191 0.08 -1.35 -13.80
CA PHE A 191 0.64 -1.19 -15.13
C PHE A 191 1.86 -2.09 -15.35
N GLN A 192 2.70 -2.28 -14.32
CA GLN A 192 3.81 -3.22 -14.39
C GLN A 192 3.36 -4.67 -14.55
N VAL A 193 2.31 -5.11 -13.83
CA VAL A 193 1.72 -6.45 -13.99
C VAL A 193 1.23 -6.64 -15.43
N VAL A 194 0.51 -5.65 -15.96
CA VAL A 194 -0.02 -5.67 -17.33
C VAL A 194 1.08 -5.81 -18.38
N ILE A 195 2.25 -5.16 -18.19
CA ILE A 195 3.39 -5.27 -19.11
C ILE A 195 3.81 -6.73 -19.33
N PHE A 196 3.72 -7.60 -18.31
CA PHE A 196 4.05 -9.02 -18.47
C PHE A 196 3.15 -9.74 -19.47
N LEU A 197 1.97 -9.22 -19.78
CA LEU A 197 0.98 -9.84 -20.67
C LEU A 197 0.97 -9.21 -22.07
N MET A 198 1.81 -8.20 -22.30
CA MET A 198 1.98 -7.59 -23.61
C MET A 198 2.91 -8.43 -24.49
N GLN A 199 2.59 -8.53 -25.79
CA GLN A 199 3.37 -9.36 -26.75
C GLN A 199 4.86 -8.98 -26.83
N ASP A 200 5.16 -7.69 -26.70
CA ASP A 200 6.54 -7.18 -26.73
C ASP A 200 7.38 -7.66 -25.55
N PHE A 201 6.76 -7.97 -24.42
CA PHE A 201 7.48 -8.43 -23.24
C PHE A 201 8.17 -9.77 -23.51
N ASP A 202 7.52 -10.65 -24.26
CA ASP A 202 8.06 -11.98 -24.52
C ASP A 202 9.32 -11.97 -25.39
N ARG A 203 9.50 -10.91 -26.19
CA ARG A 203 10.68 -10.65 -27.02
C ARG A 203 11.86 -10.09 -26.23
N LEU A 204 11.67 -9.67 -24.98
CA LEU A 204 12.75 -9.13 -24.15
C LEU A 204 13.77 -10.20 -23.75
N GLN A 205 15.03 -9.78 -23.61
CA GLN A 205 16.08 -10.62 -23.05
C GLN A 205 15.72 -11.07 -21.62
N LYS A 206 16.07 -12.30 -21.27
CA LYS A 206 15.77 -12.90 -19.95
C LYS A 206 16.21 -12.02 -18.77
N SER A 207 17.37 -11.38 -18.84
CA SER A 207 17.87 -10.46 -17.80
C SER A 207 16.93 -9.27 -17.58
N MET A 208 16.37 -8.70 -18.65
CA MET A 208 15.45 -7.57 -18.57
C MET A 208 14.10 -7.97 -17.99
N LYS A 209 13.61 -9.18 -18.30
CA LYS A 209 12.40 -9.74 -17.69
C LYS A 209 12.54 -9.87 -16.16
N TRP A 210 13.70 -10.33 -15.68
CA TRP A 210 13.98 -10.42 -14.25
C TRP A 210 14.19 -9.07 -13.58
N MET A 211 14.79 -8.10 -14.27
CA MET A 211 14.89 -6.73 -13.76
C MET A 211 13.50 -6.12 -13.59
N HIS A 212 12.62 -6.24 -14.60
CA HIS A 212 11.23 -5.79 -14.52
C HIS A 212 10.46 -6.47 -13.38
N PHE A 213 10.70 -7.77 -13.15
CA PHE A 213 10.14 -8.48 -12.00
C PHE A 213 10.65 -7.96 -10.66
N GLY A 214 11.95 -7.69 -10.55
CA GLY A 214 12.54 -7.08 -9.36
C GLY A 214 11.92 -5.71 -9.07
N SER A 215 11.73 -4.89 -10.11
CA SER A 215 11.03 -3.61 -10.01
C SER A 215 9.59 -3.78 -9.53
N LEU A 216 8.85 -4.73 -10.11
CA LEU A 216 7.47 -5.04 -9.73
C LEU A 216 7.39 -5.41 -8.24
N VAL A 217 8.28 -6.29 -7.75
CA VAL A 217 8.32 -6.68 -6.35
C VAL A 217 8.65 -5.49 -5.44
N ALA A 218 9.56 -4.61 -5.85
CA ALA A 218 9.86 -3.39 -5.09
C ALA A 218 8.63 -2.45 -5.00
N VAL A 219 7.93 -2.20 -6.11
CA VAL A 219 6.69 -1.40 -6.11
C VAL A 219 5.60 -2.09 -5.28
N ALA A 220 5.50 -3.42 -5.32
CA ALA A 220 4.56 -4.18 -4.53
C ALA A 220 4.82 -4.04 -3.02
N ILE A 221 6.09 -4.12 -2.60
CA ILE A 221 6.51 -3.87 -1.20
C ILE A 221 6.15 -2.43 -0.80
N SER A 222 6.41 -1.45 -1.68
CA SER A 222 6.03 -0.06 -1.45
C SER A 222 4.51 0.10 -1.23
N ALA A 223 3.69 -0.50 -2.09
CA ALA A 223 2.23 -0.47 -1.96
C ALA A 223 1.77 -1.09 -0.63
N VAL A 224 2.34 -2.23 -0.24
CA VAL A 224 2.03 -2.90 1.03
C VAL A 224 2.38 -2.02 2.22
N LEU A 225 3.55 -1.37 2.19
CA LEU A 225 4.00 -0.46 3.24
C LEU A 225 3.14 0.81 3.34
N LEU A 226 2.66 1.35 2.22
CA LEU A 226 1.76 2.52 2.23
C LEU A 226 0.35 2.19 2.74
N ILE A 227 -0.10 0.94 2.63
CA ILE A 227 -1.38 0.49 3.20
C ILE A 227 -1.26 0.25 4.72
N ALA A 228 -0.08 -0.14 5.20
CA ALA A 228 0.14 -0.56 6.57
C ALA A 228 -0.21 0.50 7.65
N PRO A 229 0.09 1.80 7.51
CA PRO A 229 -0.29 2.82 8.50
C PRO A 229 -1.79 2.85 8.78
N ALA A 230 -2.63 2.84 7.75
CA ALA A 230 -4.09 2.86 7.93
C ALA A 230 -4.60 1.58 8.62
N ALA A 231 -4.02 0.43 8.29
CA ALA A 231 -4.35 -0.84 8.94
C ALA A 231 -3.91 -0.86 10.41
N PHE A 232 -2.69 -0.38 10.69
CA PHE A 232 -2.12 -0.33 12.03
C PHE A 232 -2.84 0.66 12.94
N HIS A 233 -3.16 1.87 12.45
CA HIS A 233 -3.94 2.90 13.16
C HIS A 233 -5.27 2.33 13.67
N ARG A 234 -5.90 1.53 12.81
CA ARG A 234 -7.20 0.94 13.09
C ARG A 234 -7.13 -0.22 14.07
N ILE A 235 -6.27 -1.21 13.79
CA ILE A 235 -6.28 -2.49 14.53
C ILE A 235 -5.59 -2.33 15.88
N ALA A 236 -4.42 -1.69 15.93
CA ALA A 236 -3.67 -1.54 17.19
C ALA A 236 -4.26 -0.43 18.06
N GLU A 237 -4.55 0.74 17.48
CA GLU A 237 -4.87 1.95 18.24
C GLU A 237 -6.36 2.28 18.30
N HIS A 238 -7.25 1.52 17.62
CA HIS A 238 -8.70 1.78 17.59
C HIS A 238 -9.05 3.19 17.07
N GLY A 239 -8.17 3.77 16.26
CA GLY A 239 -8.28 5.15 15.77
C GLY A 239 -7.90 6.21 16.81
N GLU A 240 -7.11 5.86 17.83
CA GLU A 240 -6.56 6.79 18.82
C GLU A 240 -5.17 7.28 18.40
N ASP A 241 -4.89 8.53 18.71
CA ASP A 241 -3.64 9.19 18.35
C ASP A 241 -2.52 8.81 19.32
N SER A 242 -1.53 8.04 18.85
CA SER A 242 -0.39 7.61 19.65
C SER A 242 0.96 8.03 19.02
N GLU A 243 1.93 8.41 19.85
CA GLU A 243 3.26 8.79 19.36
C GLU A 243 4.00 7.60 18.73
N ARG A 244 3.65 6.38 19.14
CA ARG A 244 4.15 5.14 18.55
C ARG A 244 3.56 4.92 17.16
N PHE A 245 2.27 5.22 16.98
CA PHE A 245 1.61 5.19 15.69
C PHE A 245 2.30 6.12 14.71
N HIS A 246 2.45 7.39 15.09
CA HIS A 246 3.11 8.39 14.24
C HIS A 246 4.51 7.91 13.80
N ARG A 247 5.36 7.47 14.74
CA ARG A 247 6.70 6.97 14.40
C ARG A 247 6.67 5.78 13.45
N THR A 248 5.77 4.83 13.67
CA THR A 248 5.64 3.62 12.83
C THR A 248 5.15 3.98 11.43
N ALA A 249 4.13 4.85 11.33
CA ALA A 249 3.61 5.35 10.07
C ALA A 249 4.68 6.09 9.26
N SER A 250 5.46 6.98 9.89
CA SER A 250 6.57 7.67 9.21
C SER A 250 7.64 6.69 8.70
N ILE A 251 7.98 5.67 9.49
CA ILE A 251 8.95 4.64 9.05
C ILE A 251 8.43 3.89 7.83
N PHE A 252 7.17 3.45 7.84
CA PHE A 252 6.58 2.75 6.69
C PHE A 252 6.53 3.62 5.44
N MET A 253 6.15 4.89 5.58
CA MET A 253 6.15 5.84 4.47
C MET A 253 7.55 6.02 3.87
N LEU A 254 8.58 6.19 4.70
CA LEU A 254 9.97 6.36 4.22
C LEU A 254 10.49 5.10 3.51
N TRP A 255 10.23 3.90 4.07
CA TRP A 255 10.60 2.65 3.40
C TRP A 255 9.82 2.44 2.10
N ALA A 256 8.54 2.81 2.06
CA ALA A 256 7.77 2.75 0.83
C ALA A 256 8.37 3.62 -0.26
N MET A 257 8.73 4.87 0.05
CA MET A 257 9.40 5.76 -0.90
C MET A 257 10.74 5.18 -1.37
N PHE A 258 11.52 4.57 -0.46
CA PHE A 258 12.76 3.90 -0.83
C PHE A 258 12.54 2.80 -1.88
N PHE A 259 11.58 1.90 -1.64
CA PHE A 259 11.25 0.81 -2.57
C PHE A 259 10.60 1.31 -3.87
N LEU A 260 9.78 2.36 -3.80
CA LEU A 260 9.20 3.00 -4.98
C LEU A 260 10.29 3.54 -5.92
N GLY A 261 11.32 4.19 -5.35
CA GLY A 261 12.47 4.68 -6.11
C GLY A 261 13.24 3.54 -6.81
N LEU A 262 13.45 2.41 -6.12
CA LEU A 262 14.06 1.22 -6.74
C LEU A 262 13.22 0.68 -7.89
N GLY A 263 11.91 0.56 -7.68
CA GLY A 263 10.97 0.06 -8.68
C GLY A 263 10.98 0.91 -9.95
N LEU A 264 10.86 2.24 -9.79
CA LEU A 264 10.89 3.17 -10.91
C LEU A 264 12.24 3.17 -11.66
N ALA A 265 13.36 3.13 -10.92
CA ALA A 265 14.68 3.08 -11.54
C ALA A 265 14.92 1.78 -12.31
N GLY A 266 14.46 0.64 -11.78
CA GLY A 266 14.57 -0.66 -12.44
C GLY A 266 13.71 -0.75 -13.70
N ASP A 267 12.49 -0.22 -13.69
CA ASP A 267 11.66 -0.13 -14.90
C ASP A 267 12.29 0.78 -15.95
N PHE A 268 12.80 1.92 -15.51
CA PHE A 268 13.46 2.86 -16.42
C PHE A 268 14.72 2.26 -17.05
N TYR A 269 15.45 1.40 -16.33
CA TYR A 269 16.54 0.61 -16.88
C TYR A 269 16.04 -0.30 -18.02
N VAL A 270 14.96 -1.05 -17.80
CA VAL A 270 14.38 -1.96 -18.80
C VAL A 270 13.90 -1.19 -20.03
N ILE A 271 13.24 -0.04 -19.83
CA ILE A 271 12.75 0.83 -20.90
C ILE A 271 13.92 1.42 -21.69
N THR A 272 14.95 1.94 -21.01
CA THR A 272 16.13 2.50 -21.67
C THR A 272 16.85 1.45 -22.50
N TRP A 273 16.97 0.22 -21.98
CA TRP A 273 17.53 -0.89 -22.75
C TRP A 273 16.65 -1.23 -23.95
N LYS A 274 15.32 -1.31 -23.79
CA LYS A 274 14.38 -1.60 -24.89
C LYS A 274 14.53 -0.60 -26.04
N VAL A 275 14.73 0.68 -25.73
CA VAL A 275 14.87 1.76 -26.72
C VAL A 275 16.29 1.84 -27.32
N SER A 276 17.33 1.79 -26.48
CA SER A 276 18.71 2.06 -26.90
C SER A 276 19.52 0.82 -27.27
N GLN A 277 19.07 -0.37 -26.88
CA GLN A 277 19.81 -1.64 -26.98
C GLN A 277 21.21 -1.59 -26.32
N SER A 278 21.47 -0.62 -25.43
CA SER A 278 22.76 -0.41 -24.76
C SER A 278 22.65 -0.57 -23.26
N GLN A 279 23.38 -1.54 -22.71
CA GLN A 279 23.43 -1.78 -21.27
C GLN A 279 24.13 -0.64 -20.50
N ALA A 280 25.14 -0.02 -21.11
CA ALA A 280 25.84 1.10 -20.52
C ALA A 280 24.91 2.31 -20.33
N LEU A 281 24.14 2.66 -21.37
CA LEU A 281 23.17 3.75 -21.30
C LEU A 281 22.08 3.46 -20.27
N ALA A 282 21.51 2.26 -20.29
CA ALA A 282 20.49 1.87 -19.33
C ALA A 282 20.97 1.95 -17.86
N SER A 283 22.19 1.50 -17.58
CA SER A 283 22.78 1.56 -16.23
C SER A 283 23.02 3.00 -15.80
N TRP A 284 23.55 3.84 -16.68
CA TRP A 284 23.81 5.24 -16.40
C TRP A 284 22.53 6.03 -16.15
N THR A 285 21.52 5.91 -17.03
CA THR A 285 20.27 6.67 -16.89
C THR A 285 19.47 6.21 -15.67
N SER A 286 19.40 4.91 -15.40
CA SER A 286 18.77 4.36 -14.20
C SER A 286 19.51 4.79 -12.92
N GLY A 287 20.84 4.74 -12.92
CA GLY A 287 21.66 5.21 -11.80
C GLY A 287 21.47 6.69 -11.51
N ILE A 288 21.46 7.54 -12.54
CA ILE A 288 21.17 8.98 -12.39
C ILE A 288 19.76 9.20 -11.85
N LEU A 289 18.75 8.48 -12.36
CA LEU A 289 17.38 8.60 -11.89
C LEU A 289 17.24 8.18 -10.42
N LEU A 290 17.92 7.11 -10.02
CA LEU A 290 17.92 6.64 -8.63
C LEU A 290 18.62 7.65 -7.70
N LEU A 291 19.77 8.18 -8.11
CA LEU A 291 20.47 9.24 -7.39
C LEU A 291 19.64 10.52 -7.30
N PHE A 292 18.88 10.86 -8.35
CA PHE A 292 17.98 11.99 -8.35
C PHE A 292 16.87 11.81 -7.30
N PHE A 293 16.19 10.67 -7.28
CA PHE A 293 15.15 10.40 -6.28
C PHE A 293 15.71 10.34 -4.87
N TYR A 294 16.80 9.59 -4.63
CA TYR A 294 17.34 9.44 -3.29
C TYR A 294 18.04 10.70 -2.79
N GLY A 295 18.70 11.42 -3.70
CA GLY A 295 19.28 12.73 -3.43
C GLY A 295 18.22 13.75 -3.02
N LEU A 296 17.07 13.78 -3.70
CA LEU A 296 15.98 14.69 -3.36
C LEU A 296 15.22 14.26 -2.09
N TRP A 297 14.87 12.99 -1.95
CA TRP A 297 14.03 12.54 -0.84
C TRP A 297 14.79 12.40 0.47
N PHE A 298 15.96 11.75 0.43
CA PHE A 298 16.73 11.43 1.64
C PHE A 298 17.96 12.33 1.80
N GLY A 299 18.65 12.65 0.70
CA GLY A 299 19.84 13.50 0.72
C GLY A 299 19.53 14.93 1.15
N TYR A 300 18.64 15.62 0.44
CA TYR A 300 18.24 17.00 0.73
C TYR A 300 17.57 17.11 2.10
N SER A 301 16.61 16.22 2.40
CA SER A 301 15.93 16.20 3.70
C SER A 301 16.90 15.93 4.85
N GLY A 302 17.86 15.02 4.67
CA GLY A 302 18.90 14.72 5.66
C GLY A 302 19.89 15.87 5.84
N TRP A 303 20.31 16.51 4.75
CA TRP A 303 21.21 17.65 4.79
C TRP A 303 20.60 18.85 5.51
N LYS A 304 19.34 19.19 5.19
CA LYS A 304 18.65 20.29 5.87
C LYS A 304 18.50 20.05 7.38
N ARG A 305 18.17 18.82 7.79
CA ARG A 305 18.12 18.43 9.21
C ARG A 305 19.46 18.54 9.92
N TRP A 306 20.57 18.33 9.20
CA TRP A 306 21.92 18.48 9.77
C TRP A 306 22.37 19.94 9.81
N ALA A 307 22.04 20.74 8.79
CA ALA A 307 22.39 22.15 8.71
C ALA A 307 21.64 23.05 9.72
N GLU A 308 20.48 22.61 10.21
CA GLU A 308 19.67 23.31 11.21
C GLU A 308 19.98 22.88 12.67
N LYS A 309 20.92 21.94 12.87
CA LYS A 309 21.40 21.49 14.18
C LYS A 309 22.72 22.14 14.55
#